data_AF-X1S1F9-F1
#
_entry.id   AF-X1S1F9-F1
#
_cell.length_a   1.000
_cell.length_b   1.000
_cell.length_c   1.000
_cell.angle_alpha   90.00
_cell.angle_beta   90.00
_cell.angle_gamma   90.00
#
_symmetry.space_group_name_H-M   'P 1'
#
loop_
_entity.id
_entity.type
_entity.pdbx_description
1 polymer ?
#
loop_
_entity_poly.entity_id
_entity_poly.type
_entity_poly.pdbx_seq_one_letter_code
_entity_poly.pdbx_strand_id
1 'polypeptide(L)'
;MLHLPMEPSNSSANPGPGAIKSYMSEEEIRQAVRDCILNFPYIIGVNNHMGSKITEDREIMEIVLEEIKGYNLFFIDSITTKNSIAYEVAQEMEIKSA
;
A
#
# COMPACT_ATOMS: atom_id res chain seq x y z
N MET A 1 -10.18 -3.27 8.80
CA MET A 1 -9.18 -3.33 7.72
C MET A 1 -8.84 -1.89 7.37
N LEU A 2 -7.55 -1.57 7.25
CA LEU A 2 -7.10 -0.25 6.81
C LEU A 2 -7.17 -0.17 5.29
N HIS A 3 -7.79 0.89 4.78
CA HIS A 3 -7.73 1.24 3.37
C HIS A 3 -6.60 2.25 3.19
N LEU A 4 -5.43 1.79 2.74
CA LEU A 4 -4.23 2.61 2.59
C LEU A 4 -4.35 3.45 1.31
N PRO A 5 -4.48 4.79 1.41
CA PRO A 5 -4.60 5.63 0.23
C PRO A 5 -3.32 5.61 -0.60
N MET A 6 -3.46 5.48 -1.92
CA MET A 6 -2.32 5.39 -2.84
C MET A 6 -2.61 6.14 -4.14
N GLU A 7 -1.58 6.75 -4.73
CA GLU A 7 -1.68 7.52 -5.97
C GLU A 7 -2.25 6.68 -7.13
N PRO A 8 -3.36 7.11 -7.75
CA PRO A 8 -3.84 6.52 -9.00
C PRO A 8 -3.10 7.07 -10.21
N SER A 9 -3.14 6.36 -11.34
CA SER A 9 -2.61 6.86 -12.61
C SER A 9 -3.39 8.06 -13.16
N ASN A 10 -4.66 8.23 -12.74
CA ASN A 10 -5.45 9.41 -13.04
C ASN A 10 -5.07 10.58 -12.11
N SER A 11 -4.32 11.56 -12.63
CA SER A 11 -3.87 12.74 -11.88
C SER A 11 -4.99 13.66 -11.39
N SER A 12 -6.21 13.55 -11.93
CA SER A 12 -7.37 14.33 -11.46
C SER A 12 -8.07 13.71 -10.25
N ALA A 13 -7.74 12.46 -9.91
CA ALA A 13 -8.35 11.77 -8.77
C ALA A 13 -7.61 12.13 -7.47
N ASN A 14 -8.36 12.32 -6.40
CA ASN A 14 -7.81 12.61 -5.08
C ASN A 14 -7.85 11.34 -4.21
N PRO A 15 -6.70 10.69 -3.93
CA PRO A 15 -6.65 9.50 -3.08
C PRO A 15 -6.87 9.81 -1.59
N GLY A 16 -6.91 11.08 -1.20
CA GLY A 16 -7.10 11.51 0.18
C GLY A 16 -5.78 11.80 0.93
N PRO A 17 -5.88 12.22 2.20
CA PRO A 17 -4.73 12.53 3.03
C PRO A 17 -3.91 11.27 3.34
N GLY A 18 -2.59 11.42 3.49
CA GLY A 18 -1.68 10.31 3.79
C GLY A 18 -1.39 9.37 2.61
N ALA A 19 -1.82 9.74 1.39
CA ALA A 19 -1.62 8.90 0.22
C ALA A 19 -0.14 8.65 -0.07
N ILE A 20 0.20 7.38 -0.33
CA ILE A 20 1.51 7.00 -0.88
C ILE A 20 1.61 7.51 -2.31
N LYS A 21 2.69 8.20 -2.65
CA LYS A 21 2.88 8.85 -3.95
C LYS A 21 4.23 8.49 -4.55
N SER A 22 4.28 8.45 -5.89
CA SER A 22 5.44 7.94 -6.63
C SER A 22 6.69 8.82 -6.55
N TYR A 23 6.57 10.03 -6.01
CA TYR A 23 7.69 10.96 -5.86
C TYR A 23 8.28 10.96 -4.44
N MET A 24 7.67 10.22 -3.52
CA MET A 24 8.13 10.13 -2.13
C MET A 24 9.43 9.35 -2.05
N SER A 25 10.31 9.74 -1.12
CA SER A 25 11.45 8.92 -0.74
C SER A 25 10.99 7.66 0.01
N GLU A 26 11.87 6.66 0.11
CA GLU A 26 11.61 5.48 0.93
C GLU A 26 11.21 5.84 2.37
N GLU A 27 11.95 6.76 3.02
CA GLU A 27 11.64 7.18 4.38
C GLU A 27 10.26 7.82 4.50
N GLU A 28 9.86 8.63 3.51
CA GLU A 28 8.53 9.26 3.45
C GLU A 28 7.43 8.20 3.25
N ILE A 29 7.64 7.22 2.37
CA ILE A 29 6.70 6.10 2.15
C ILE A 29 6.51 5.33 3.45
N ARG A 30 7.61 4.90 4.08
CA ARG A 30 7.56 4.15 5.33
C ARG A 30 6.83 4.92 6.43
N GLN A 31 7.15 6.21 6.57
CA GLN A 31 6.50 7.04 7.58
C GLN A 31 5.00 7.20 7.30
N ALA A 32 4.60 7.43 6.05
CA ALA A 32 3.19 7.54 5.68
C ALA A 32 2.40 6.24 5.96
N VAL A 33 2.98 5.07 5.66
CA VAL A 33 2.37 3.77 5.98
C VAL A 33 2.23 3.60 7.50
N ARG A 34 3.27 3.88 8.27
CA ARG A 34 3.22 3.81 9.74
C ARG A 34 2.17 4.74 10.33
N ASP A 35 2.13 5.99 9.89
CA ASP A 35 1.14 6.96 10.36
C ASP A 35 -0.28 6.46 10.06
N CYS A 36 -0.52 5.89 8.88
CA CYS A 36 -1.81 5.29 8.56
C CYS A 36 -2.13 4.11 9.48
N ILE A 37 -1.19 3.19 9.72
CA ILE A 37 -1.41 2.01 10.59
C ILE A 37 -1.68 2.43 12.04
N LEU A 38 -0.87 3.35 12.58
CA LEU A 38 -0.93 3.76 13.99
C LEU A 38 -2.17 4.59 14.32
N ASN A 39 -2.75 5.28 13.32
CA ASN A 39 -4.01 6.00 13.49
C ASN A 39 -5.24 5.09 13.64
N PHE A 40 -5.13 3.81 13.26
CA PHE A 40 -6.23 2.84 13.38
C PHE A 40 -5.81 1.66 14.28
N PRO A 41 -5.87 1.83 15.61
CA PRO A 41 -5.64 0.71 16.51
C PRO A 41 -6.65 -0.40 16.21
N TYR A 42 -6.22 -1.67 16.30
CA TYR A 42 -7.02 -2.89 16.08
C TYR A 42 -7.24 -3.34 14.63
N ILE A 43 -6.53 -2.78 13.65
CA ILE A 43 -6.50 -3.38 12.30
C ILE A 43 -5.79 -4.74 12.32
N ILE A 44 -6.29 -5.66 11.51
CA ILE A 44 -5.70 -7.00 11.31
C ILE A 44 -5.18 -7.18 9.87
N GLY A 45 -5.41 -6.20 9.00
CA GLY A 45 -5.02 -6.23 7.60
C GLY A 45 -5.25 -4.90 6.89
N VAL A 46 -4.64 -4.78 5.72
CA VAL A 46 -4.59 -3.58 4.88
C VAL A 46 -5.00 -3.94 3.45
N ASN A 47 -5.69 -3.04 2.76
CA ASN A 47 -5.81 -3.07 1.31
C ASN A 47 -5.49 -1.69 0.72
N ASN A 48 -5.17 -1.63 -0.58
CA ASN A 48 -4.99 -0.36 -1.27
C ASN A 48 -6.33 0.34 -1.57
N HIS A 49 -6.40 1.65 -1.32
CA HIS A 49 -7.45 2.53 -1.82
C HIS A 49 -6.91 3.31 -3.02
N MET A 50 -7.51 3.11 -4.20
CA MET A 50 -6.95 3.51 -5.49
C MET A 50 -5.59 2.84 -5.73
N GLY A 51 -4.53 3.60 -5.98
CA GLY A 51 -3.19 3.05 -6.13
C GLY A 51 -2.85 2.47 -7.49
N SER A 52 -3.64 2.70 -8.55
CA SER A 52 -3.33 2.12 -9.88
C SER A 52 -1.96 2.51 -10.44
N LYS A 53 -1.31 3.55 -9.91
CA LYS A 53 0.07 3.88 -10.23
C LYS A 53 1.05 3.16 -9.29
N ILE A 54 0.75 3.18 -7.99
CA ILE A 54 1.63 2.63 -6.95
C ILE A 54 1.69 1.10 -6.99
N THR A 55 0.57 0.42 -7.23
CA THR A 55 0.52 -1.04 -7.22
C THR A 55 1.16 -1.67 -8.45
N GLU A 56 1.55 -0.88 -9.45
CA GLU A 56 2.38 -1.30 -10.59
C GLU A 56 3.89 -1.09 -10.33
N ASP A 57 4.25 -0.37 -9.26
CA ASP A 57 5.62 -0.01 -8.91
C ASP A 57 6.18 -0.98 -7.86
N ARG A 58 7.15 -1.80 -8.26
CA ARG A 58 7.70 -2.86 -7.40
C ARG A 58 8.48 -2.29 -6.22
N GLU A 59 9.30 -1.28 -6.46
CA GLU A 59 10.16 -0.69 -5.43
C GLU A 59 9.30 -0.08 -4.31
N ILE A 60 8.28 0.69 -4.69
CA ILE A 60 7.36 1.27 -3.70
C ILE A 60 6.55 0.19 -2.99
N MET A 61 6.05 -0.81 -3.71
CA MET A 61 5.25 -1.88 -3.09
C MET A 61 6.05 -2.72 -2.11
N GLU A 62 7.32 -3.01 -2.40
CA GLU A 62 8.20 -3.72 -1.47
C GLU A 62 8.36 -2.94 -0.16
N ILE A 63 8.57 -1.63 -0.22
CA ILE A 63 8.67 -0.76 0.97
C ILE A 63 7.34 -0.75 1.76
N VAL A 64 6.21 -0.59 1.08
CA VAL A 64 4.88 -0.59 1.71
C VAL A 64 4.60 -1.93 2.40
N LEU A 65 4.85 -3.03 1.70
CA LEU A 65 4.58 -4.38 2.18
C LEU A 65 5.52 -4.79 3.32
N GLU A 66 6.75 -4.29 3.34
CA GLU A 66 7.67 -4.53 4.44
C GLU A 66 7.14 -3.92 5.75
N GLU A 67 6.64 -2.69 5.72
CA GLU A 67 6.00 -2.09 6.91
C GLU A 67 4.77 -2.91 7.32
N ILE A 68 3.88 -3.27 6.38
CA ILE A 68 2.68 -4.09 6.65
C ILE A 68 3.07 -5.42 7.32
N LYS A 69 4.13 -6.08 6.82
CA LYS A 69 4.68 -7.32 7.39
C LYS A 69 5.21 -7.10 8.81
N GLY A 70 5.92 -5.99 9.05
CA GLY A 70 6.47 -5.63 10.36
C GLY A 70 5.39 -5.49 11.45
N TYR A 71 4.17 -5.07 11.08
CA TYR A 71 3.01 -5.01 11.98
C TYR A 71 2.18 -6.31 12.02
N ASN A 72 2.63 -7.38 11.37
CA ASN A 72 1.94 -8.68 11.28
C ASN A 72 0.50 -8.57 10.73
N LEU A 73 0.31 -7.71 9.72
CA LEU A 73 -0.96 -7.49 9.04
C LEU A 73 -1.02 -8.30 7.74
N PHE A 74 -2.20 -8.82 7.40
CA PHE A 74 -2.42 -9.36 6.05
C PHE A 74 -2.62 -8.24 5.03
N PHE A 75 -2.38 -8.52 3.76
CA PHE A 75 -2.59 -7.57 2.66
C PHE A 75 -3.65 -8.06 1.68
N ILE A 76 -4.53 -7.19 1.17
CA ILE A 76 -5.43 -7.52 0.07
C ILE A 76 -5.17 -6.56 -1.09
N ASP A 77 -4.86 -7.10 -2.26
CA ASP A 77 -4.80 -6.28 -3.47
C ASP A 77 -6.22 -6.06 -3.99
N SER A 78 -6.63 -4.80 -4.07
CA SER A 78 -7.95 -4.42 -4.58
C SER A 78 -8.03 -4.45 -6.12
N ILE A 79 -6.91 -4.74 -6.81
CA ILE A 79 -6.80 -4.86 -8.27
C ILE A 79 -7.42 -3.65 -8.97
N THR A 80 -7.01 -2.45 -8.55
CA THR A 80 -7.49 -1.18 -9.14
C THR A 80 -6.93 -0.92 -10.54
N THR A 81 -5.99 -1.76 -10.98
CA THR A 81 -5.43 -1.86 -12.33
C THR A 81 -5.15 -3.32 -12.67
N LYS A 82 -5.19 -3.67 -13.95
CA LYS A 82 -4.89 -5.02 -14.44
C LYS A 82 -3.41 -5.39 -14.35
N ASN A 83 -2.52 -4.41 -14.23
CA ASN A 83 -1.08 -4.63 -14.15
C ASN A 83 -0.59 -4.59 -12.69
N SER A 84 -1.49 -4.69 -11.72
CA SER A 84 -1.10 -4.68 -10.30
C SER A 84 -0.18 -5.87 -10.02
N ILE A 85 0.97 -5.59 -9.42
CA ILE A 85 1.93 -6.59 -8.94
C ILE A 85 1.86 -6.75 -7.43
N ALA A 86 1.02 -5.96 -6.75
CA ALA A 86 0.99 -5.89 -5.28
C ALA A 86 0.70 -7.27 -4.65
N TYR A 87 -0.22 -8.05 -5.23
CA TYR A 87 -0.47 -9.43 -4.77
C TYR A 87 0.75 -10.35 -4.96
N GLU A 88 1.39 -10.32 -6.12
CA GLU A 88 2.57 -11.15 -6.44
C GLU A 88 3.73 -10.85 -5.50
N VAL A 89 4.06 -9.56 -5.31
CA VAL A 89 5.11 -9.11 -4.39
C VAL A 89 4.77 -9.51 -2.94
N ALA A 90 3.51 -9.37 -2.52
CA ALA A 90 3.09 -9.79 -1.17
C ALA A 90 3.30 -11.30 -0.94
N GLN A 91 3.04 -12.14 -1.95
CA GLN A 91 3.30 -13.57 -1.90
C GLN A 91 4.79 -13.90 -1.84
N GLU A 92 5.62 -13.24 -2.67
CA GLU A 92 7.08 -13.38 -2.64
C GLU A 92 7.68 -13.02 -1.27
N MET A 93 7.10 -12.00 -0.62
CA MET A 93 7.50 -11.55 0.71
C MET A 93 6.86 -12.37 1.85
N GLU A 94 6.18 -13.48 1.55
CA GLU A 94 5.52 -14.37 2.52
C GLU A 94 4.49 -13.67 3.42
N ILE A 95 3.81 -12.66 2.88
CA ILE A 95 2.70 -11.98 3.57
C ILE A 95 1.42 -12.75 3.25
N LYS A 96 0.57 -12.96 4.26
CA LYS A 96 -0.77 -13.50 4.02
C LYS A 96 -1.51 -12.51 3.12
N SER A 97 -1.84 -12.91 1.89
CA SER A 97 -2.51 -12.04 0.95
C SER A 97 -3.65 -12.69 0.18
N ALA A 98 -4.52 -11.84 -0.38
CA ALA A 98 -5.64 -12.19 -1.25
C ALA A 98 -5.89 -11.11 -2.29
#